data_AF-A0A3D5W4R6-F1
#
_entry.id   AF-A0A3D5W4R6-F1
#
_cell.length_a   1.000
_cell.length_b   1.000
_cell.length_c   1.000
_cell.angle_alpha   90.00
_cell.angle_beta   90.00
_cell.angle_gamma   90.00
#
_symmetry.space_group_name_H-M   'P 1'
#
loop_
_entity.id
_entity.type
_entity.pdbx_description
1 polymer ?
#
loop_
_entity_poly.entity_id
_entity_poly.type
_entity_poly.pdbx_seq_one_letter_code
_entity_poly.pdbx_strand_id
1 'polypeptide(L)'
;MAFAIEVLIAGLLSGVMYSLVALGFVLIFKASGVFNFAQGAMVLFAALTFVRILEMGVNFWLAIAIALAVMILLAVIIERVMLRPLVAQPVIILFMATIGLNYFLEGLAQGIWDSQVHGLDIGIPDVPWMSILESTNILISLFDVWTAVICGVLVLFLAF
;
A
#
# COMPACT_ATOMS: atom_id res chain seq x y z
N MET A 1 17.91 28.90 0.82
CA MET A 1 17.59 28.29 -0.48
C MET A 1 17.59 26.77 -0.40
N ALA A 2 18.64 26.12 0.13
CA ALA A 2 18.74 24.66 0.26
C ALA A 2 17.52 24.01 0.94
N PHE A 3 17.05 24.54 2.07
CA PHE A 3 15.85 24.04 2.76
C PHE A 3 14.58 24.05 1.89
N ALA A 4 14.38 25.09 1.06
CA ALA A 4 13.21 25.16 0.18
C ALA A 4 13.28 24.10 -0.93
N ILE A 5 14.49 23.82 -1.44
CA ILE A 5 14.72 22.77 -2.44
C ILE A 5 14.55 21.38 -1.80
N GLU A 6 15.03 21.19 -0.58
CA GLU A 6 14.85 19.96 0.20
C GLU A 6 13.36 19.62 0.38
N VAL A 7 12.58 20.56 0.90
CA VAL A 7 11.14 20.38 1.11
C VAL A 7 10.41 20.14 -0.20
N LEU A 8 10.82 20.80 -1.29
CA LEU A 8 10.23 20.59 -2.61
C LEU A 8 10.52 19.17 -3.11
N ILE A 9 11.75 18.68 -2.99
CA ILE A 9 12.14 17.34 -3.41
C ILE A 9 11.43 16.29 -2.54
N ALA A 10 11.46 16.42 -1.22
CA ALA A 10 10.77 15.50 -0.31
C ALA A 10 9.25 15.47 -0.59
N GLY A 11 8.65 16.64 -0.84
CA GLY A 11 7.25 16.76 -1.23
C GLY A 11 6.95 16.08 -2.57
N LEU A 12 7.85 16.18 -3.55
CA LEU A 12 7.72 15.48 -4.84
C LEU A 12 7.80 13.96 -4.68
N LEU A 13 8.79 13.46 -3.92
CA LEU A 13 8.96 12.03 -3.64
C LEU A 13 7.70 11.45 -2.95
N SER A 14 7.18 12.17 -1.95
CA SER A 14 5.92 11.83 -1.28
C SER A 14 4.71 11.88 -2.21
N GLY A 15 4.66 12.87 -3.10
CA GLY A 15 3.62 13.00 -4.12
C GLY A 15 3.56 11.81 -5.06
N VAL A 16 4.71 11.25 -5.46
CA VAL A 16 4.76 10.04 -6.29
C VAL A 16 4.17 8.83 -5.55
N MET A 17 4.46 8.69 -4.25
CA MET A 17 3.85 7.63 -3.44
C MET A 17 2.33 7.76 -3.36
N TYR A 18 1.80 8.95 -3.11
CA TYR A 18 0.36 9.19 -3.09
C TYR A 18 -0.30 9.02 -4.46
N SER A 19 0.42 9.29 -5.54
CA SER A 19 -0.09 9.09 -6.91
C SER A 19 -0.37 7.61 -7.20
N LEU A 20 0.47 6.69 -6.69
CA LEU A 20 0.24 5.25 -6.82
C LEU A 20 -1.02 4.81 -6.08
N VAL A 21 -1.24 5.35 -4.87
CA VAL A 21 -2.47 5.07 -4.09
C VAL A 21 -3.70 5.56 -4.85
N ALA A 22 -3.65 6.78 -5.37
CA ALA A 22 -4.74 7.36 -6.16
C ALA A 22 -5.02 6.54 -7.43
N LEU A 23 -3.96 6.09 -8.13
CA LEU A 23 -4.08 5.23 -9.29
C LEU A 23 -4.80 3.91 -8.95
N GLY A 24 -4.48 3.29 -7.82
CA GLY A 24 -5.17 2.08 -7.36
C GLY A 24 -6.68 2.29 -7.20
N PHE A 25 -7.10 3.39 -6.56
CA PHE A 25 -8.51 3.74 -6.43
C PHE A 25 -9.20 3.96 -7.80
N VAL A 26 -8.53 4.66 -8.71
CA VAL A 26 -9.05 4.95 -10.06
C VAL A 26 -9.20 3.66 -10.87
N LEU A 27 -8.21 2.76 -10.83
CA LEU A 27 -8.25 1.50 -11.56
C LEU A 27 -9.40 0.60 -11.08
N ILE A 28 -9.58 0.49 -9.76
CA ILE A 28 -10.70 -0.27 -9.19
C ILE A 28 -12.02 0.36 -9.63
N PHE A 29 -12.18 1.67 -9.49
CA PHE A 29 -13.41 2.36 -9.88
C PHE A 29 -13.72 2.20 -11.36
N LYS A 30 -12.72 2.32 -12.24
CA LYS A 30 -12.89 2.17 -13.69
C LYS A 30 -13.27 0.74 -14.08
N ALA A 31 -12.76 -0.27 -13.37
CA ALA A 31 -13.06 -1.67 -13.64
C ALA A 31 -14.41 -2.12 -13.06
N SER A 32 -14.78 -1.66 -11.85
CA SER A 32 -15.97 -2.11 -11.12
C SER A 32 -17.18 -1.19 -11.26
N GLY A 33 -16.96 0.08 -11.64
CA GLY A 33 -17.96 1.15 -11.60
C GLY A 33 -18.30 1.65 -10.20
N VAL A 34 -17.60 1.18 -9.16
CA VAL A 34 -17.93 1.46 -7.75
C VAL A 34 -16.69 1.68 -6.90
N PHE A 35 -16.76 2.64 -5.98
CA PHE A 35 -15.71 2.88 -5.00
C PHE A 35 -15.64 1.76 -3.96
N ASN A 36 -14.48 1.11 -3.86
CA ASN A 36 -14.24 0.13 -2.81
C ASN A 36 -13.57 0.79 -1.60
N PHE A 37 -14.35 1.04 -0.54
CA PHE A 37 -13.84 1.64 0.69
C PHE A 37 -13.02 0.67 1.55
N ALA A 38 -13.07 -0.64 1.28
CA ALA A 38 -12.26 -1.64 1.97
C ALA A 38 -10.81 -1.70 1.47
N GLN A 39 -10.44 -0.92 0.45
CA GLN A 39 -9.09 -0.93 -0.11
C GLN A 39 -8.02 -0.62 0.95
N GLY A 40 -8.30 0.31 1.87
CA GLY A 40 -7.39 0.63 2.99
C GLY A 40 -7.14 -0.57 3.89
N ALA A 41 -8.22 -1.21 4.38
CA ALA A 41 -8.11 -2.41 5.20
C ALA A 41 -7.45 -3.59 4.46
N MET A 42 -7.66 -3.73 3.15
CA MET A 42 -6.98 -4.75 2.35
C MET A 42 -5.46 -4.51 2.33
N VAL A 43 -5.01 -3.26 2.17
CA VAL A 43 -3.59 -2.91 2.23
C VAL A 43 -3.02 -3.17 3.63
N LEU A 44 -3.75 -2.83 4.69
CA LEU A 44 -3.37 -3.14 6.06
C LEU A 44 -3.18 -4.65 6.26
N PHE A 45 -4.15 -5.45 5.81
CA PHE A 45 -4.10 -6.91 5.92
C PHE A 45 -2.89 -7.48 5.18
N ALA A 46 -2.60 -6.98 3.97
CA ALA A 46 -1.43 -7.36 3.19
C ALA A 46 -0.12 -7.04 3.93
N ALA A 47 0.00 -5.82 4.45
CA ALA A 47 1.18 -5.35 5.16
C ALA A 47 1.43 -6.16 6.44
N LEU A 48 0.39 -6.39 7.26
CA LEU A 48 0.51 -7.20 8.48
C LEU A 48 0.89 -8.65 8.16
N THR A 49 0.27 -9.26 7.15
CA THR A 49 0.62 -10.60 6.70
C THR A 49 2.10 -10.68 6.31
N PHE A 50 2.58 -9.69 5.55
CA PHE A 50 3.97 -9.64 5.12
C PHE A 50 4.95 -9.48 6.27
N VAL A 51 4.72 -8.50 7.16
CA VAL A 51 5.60 -8.21 8.30
C VAL A 51 5.66 -9.40 9.25
N ARG A 52 4.52 -10.05 9.52
CA ARG A 52 4.48 -11.21 10.41
C ARG A 52 5.25 -12.40 9.86
N ILE A 53 5.18 -12.64 8.55
CA ILE A 53 5.95 -13.72 7.92
C ILE A 53 7.46 -13.41 7.98
N LEU A 54 7.85 -12.15 7.84
CA LEU A 54 9.24 -11.73 8.04
C LEU A 54 9.72 -11.95 9.48
N GLU A 55 8.90 -11.61 10.48
CA GLU A 55 9.21 -11.84 11.90
C GLU A 55 9.41 -13.33 12.23
N MET A 56 8.75 -14.22 11.48
CA MET A 56 8.94 -15.67 11.58
C MET A 56 10.29 -16.15 10.99
N GLY A 57 11.12 -15.26 10.45
CA GLY A 57 12.43 -15.58 9.88
C GLY A 57 12.39 -16.08 8.44
N VAL A 58 11.27 -15.92 7.74
CA VAL A 58 11.14 -16.28 6.33
C VAL A 58 11.87 -15.27 5.46
N ASN A 59 12.54 -15.75 4.39
CA ASN A 59 13.21 -14.88 3.42
C ASN A 59 12.22 -13.87 2.79
N PHE A 60 12.65 -12.62 2.68
CA PHE A 60 11.93 -11.51 2.06
C PHE A 60 11.15 -11.87 0.79
N TRP A 61 11.81 -12.51 -0.18
CA TRP A 61 11.15 -12.85 -1.46
C TRP A 61 10.01 -13.86 -1.28
N LEU A 62 10.20 -14.79 -0.35
CA LEU A 62 9.22 -15.82 -0.04
C LEU A 62 8.07 -15.24 0.79
N ALA A 63 8.37 -14.28 1.68
CA ALA A 63 7.36 -13.51 2.41
C ALA A 63 6.47 -12.70 1.46
N ILE A 64 7.05 -12.04 0.45
CA ILE A 64 6.27 -11.35 -0.61
C ILE A 64 5.37 -12.34 -1.34
N ALA A 65 5.90 -13.48 -1.76
CA ALA A 65 5.13 -14.48 -2.51
C ALA A 65 3.94 -15.01 -1.69
N ILE A 66 4.14 -15.29 -0.40
CA ILE A 66 3.06 -15.73 0.49
C ILE A 66 2.05 -14.61 0.70
N ALA A 67 2.49 -13.38 1.02
CA ALA A 67 1.58 -12.25 1.21
C ALA A 67 0.73 -12.00 -0.05
N LEU A 68 1.33 -12.09 -1.24
CA LEU A 68 0.62 -11.98 -2.50
C LEU A 68 -0.40 -13.11 -2.68
N ALA A 69 -0.03 -14.36 -2.39
CA ALA A 69 -0.94 -15.50 -2.48
C ALA A 69 -2.14 -15.37 -1.52
N VAL A 70 -1.89 -14.92 -0.28
CA VAL A 70 -2.93 -14.65 0.71
C VAL A 70 -3.85 -13.54 0.24
N MET A 71 -3.31 -12.46 -0.34
CA MET A 71 -4.12 -11.36 -0.85
C MET A 71 -4.94 -11.72 -2.08
N ILE A 72 -4.42 -12.54 -2.99
CA ILE A 72 -5.19 -13.07 -4.12
C ILE A 72 -6.36 -13.91 -3.60
N LEU A 73 -6.11 -14.79 -2.63
CA LEU A 73 -7.14 -15.63 -2.04
C LEU A 73 -8.21 -14.79 -1.33
N LEU A 74 -7.80 -13.79 -0.54
CA LEU A 74 -8.69 -12.87 0.15
C LEU A 74 -9.53 -12.03 -0.84
N ALA A 75 -8.91 -11.52 -1.91
CA ALA A 75 -9.61 -10.78 -2.95
C ALA A 75 -10.67 -11.64 -3.66
N VAL A 76 -10.34 -12.89 -4.02
CA VAL A 76 -11.29 -13.82 -4.64
C VAL A 76 -12.45 -14.18 -3.71
N ILE A 77 -12.19 -14.36 -2.40
CA ILE A 77 -13.24 -14.62 -1.42
C ILE A 77 -14.19 -13.42 -1.33
N ILE A 78 -13.64 -12.21 -1.20
CA ILE A 78 -14.44 -10.99 -1.09
C ILE A 78 -15.24 -10.75 -2.36
N GLU A 79 -14.62 -10.91 -3.52
CA GLU A 79 -15.29 -10.79 -4.81
C GLU A 79 -16.48 -11.75 -4.88
N ARG A 80 -16.28 -13.04 -4.59
CA ARG A 80 -17.33 -14.06 -4.74
C ARG A 80 -18.43 -13.97 -3.68
N VAL A 81 -18.07 -13.68 -2.43
CA VAL A 81 -18.99 -13.76 -1.28
C VAL A 81 -19.69 -12.42 -1.03
N MET A 82 -19.00 -11.29 -1.22
CA MET A 82 -19.55 -9.98 -0.89
C MET A 82 -19.90 -9.17 -2.14
N LEU A 83 -18.98 -9.02 -3.09
CA LEU A 83 -19.19 -8.09 -4.21
C LEU A 83 -20.11 -8.66 -5.30
N ARG A 84 -19.91 -9.91 -5.69
CA ARG A 84 -20.66 -10.57 -6.77
C ARG A 84 -22.17 -10.66 -6.51
N PRO A 85 -22.65 -10.96 -5.28
CA PRO A 85 -24.09 -10.94 -4.98
C PRO A 85 -24.71 -9.54 -5.01
N LEU A 86 -23.90 -8.50 -4.85
CA LEU A 86 -24.33 -7.10 -4.86
C LEU A 86 -24.29 -6.48 -6.27
N VAL A 87 -23.89 -7.25 -7.29
CA VAL A 87 -23.94 -6.78 -8.69
C VAL A 87 -25.39 -6.46 -9.05
N ALA A 88 -25.59 -5.31 -9.71
CA ALA A 88 -26.88 -4.72 -10.06
C ALA A 88 -27.72 -4.16 -8.88
N GLN A 89 -27.15 -4.06 -7.68
CA GLN A 89 -27.77 -3.30 -6.58
C GLN A 89 -27.46 -1.80 -6.69
N PRO A 90 -28.25 -0.91 -6.05
CA PRO A 90 -27.94 0.50 -5.96
C PRO A 90 -26.53 0.76 -5.39
N VAL A 91 -25.84 1.76 -5.93
CA VAL A 91 -24.45 2.12 -5.56
C VAL A 91 -24.27 2.33 -4.06
N ILE A 92 -25.29 2.88 -3.38
CA ILE A 92 -25.26 3.11 -1.93
C ILE A 92 -25.16 1.81 -1.13
N ILE A 93 -25.71 0.70 -1.62
CA ILE A 93 -25.62 -0.61 -0.96
C ILE A 93 -24.20 -1.14 -1.03
N LEU A 94 -23.54 -1.05 -2.20
CA LEU A 94 -22.13 -1.44 -2.32
C LEU A 94 -21.22 -0.54 -1.48
N PHE A 95 -21.51 0.76 -1.44
CA PHE A 95 -20.80 1.71 -0.59
C PHE A 95 -20.87 1.28 0.89
N MET A 96 -22.07 1.05 1.43
CA MET A 96 -22.23 0.61 2.82
C MET A 96 -21.60 -0.76 3.07
N ALA A 97 -21.71 -1.68 2.12
CA ALA A 97 -21.10 -3.01 2.21
C ALA A 97 -19.57 -2.93 2.27
N THR A 98 -18.94 -2.08 1.45
CA THR A 98 -17.47 -1.92 1.45
C THR A 98 -16.96 -1.22 2.71
N ILE A 99 -17.73 -0.32 3.32
CA ILE A 99 -17.42 0.22 4.65
C ILE A 99 -17.51 -0.87 5.71
N GLY A 100 -18.57 -1.68 5.71
CA GLY A 100 -18.71 -2.81 6.63
C GLY A 100 -17.57 -3.83 6.46
N LEU A 101 -17.19 -4.10 5.22
CA LEU A 101 -16.04 -4.94 4.89
C LEU A 101 -14.73 -4.33 5.37
N ASN A 102 -14.53 -3.01 5.28
CA ASN A 102 -13.35 -2.34 5.79
C ASN A 102 -13.16 -2.62 7.29
N TYR A 103 -14.19 -2.37 8.10
CA TYR A 103 -14.14 -2.64 9.54
C TYR A 103 -13.99 -4.13 9.86
N PHE A 104 -14.67 -4.99 9.10
CA PHE A 104 -14.54 -6.43 9.26
C PHE A 104 -13.11 -6.90 9.00
N LEU A 105 -12.49 -6.42 7.91
CA LEU A 105 -11.12 -6.77 7.56
C LEU A 105 -10.10 -6.20 8.55
N GLU A 106 -10.30 -4.98 9.04
CA GLU A 106 -9.47 -4.41 10.11
C GLU A 106 -9.52 -5.26 11.38
N GLY A 107 -10.73 -5.62 11.83
CA GLY A 107 -10.91 -6.48 13.00
C GLY A 107 -10.34 -7.89 12.79
N LEU A 108 -10.52 -8.47 11.60
CA LEU A 108 -9.99 -9.77 11.23
C LEU A 108 -8.45 -9.73 11.17
N ALA A 109 -7.87 -8.68 10.60
CA ALA A 109 -6.42 -8.48 10.55
C ALA A 109 -5.82 -8.44 11.96
N GLN A 110 -6.41 -7.64 12.85
CA GLN A 110 -5.97 -7.53 14.23
C GLN A 110 -6.20 -8.82 15.03
N GLY A 111 -7.25 -9.57 14.72
CA GLY A 111 -7.53 -10.86 15.36
C GLY A 111 -6.53 -11.96 14.97
N ILE A 112 -6.09 -11.99 13.71
CA ILE A 112 -5.10 -12.98 13.22
C ILE A 112 -3.68 -12.58 13.56
N TRP A 113 -3.34 -11.30 13.35
CA TRP A 113 -1.96 -10.80 13.37
C TRP A 113 -1.63 -9.92 14.58
N ASP A 114 -2.54 -9.79 15.55
CA ASP A 114 -2.47 -8.85 16.68
C ASP A 114 -2.61 -7.37 16.26
N SER A 115 -2.82 -6.51 17.24
CA SER A 115 -2.98 -5.06 17.11
C SER A 115 -1.69 -4.27 17.41
N GLN A 116 -0.57 -4.97 17.64
CA GLN A 116 0.72 -4.34 17.91
C GLN A 116 1.31 -3.65 16.68
N VAL A 117 2.10 -2.60 16.94
CA VAL A 117 2.88 -1.92 15.91
C VAL A 117 4.11 -2.76 15.61
N HIS A 118 4.21 -3.25 14.38
CA HIS A 118 5.35 -4.04 13.93
C HIS A 118 6.25 -3.18 13.04
N GLY A 119 7.52 -3.08 13.42
CA GLY A 119 8.52 -2.38 12.63
C GLY A 119 8.91 -3.22 11.42
N LEU A 120 8.81 -2.64 10.23
CA LEU A 120 9.23 -3.32 9.01
C LEU A 120 10.68 -2.94 8.68
N ASP A 121 11.61 -3.88 8.86
CA ASP A 121 12.98 -3.74 8.37
C ASP A 121 13.14 -4.50 7.05
N ILE A 122 13.09 -3.76 5.93
CA ILE A 122 13.27 -4.30 4.58
C ILE A 122 14.74 -4.29 4.13
N GLY A 123 15.69 -3.99 5.01
CA GLY A 123 17.11 -3.93 4.68
C GLY A 123 17.49 -2.75 3.76
N ILE A 124 16.58 -1.79 3.57
CA ILE A 124 16.88 -0.51 2.91
C ILE A 124 17.23 0.48 4.02
N PRO A 125 18.49 0.92 4.15
CA PRO A 125 18.88 1.87 5.19
C PRO A 125 18.15 3.20 4.99
N ASP A 126 17.41 3.64 6.00
CA ASP A 126 16.85 5.00 6.06
C ASP A 126 17.95 5.98 6.49
N VAL A 127 18.93 6.15 5.61
CA VAL A 127 20.06 7.05 5.82
C VAL A 127 20.08 8.15 4.75
N PRO A 128 20.51 9.38 5.12
CA PRO A 128 20.67 10.45 4.16
C PRO A 128 21.64 10.05 3.05
N TRP A 129 21.35 10.50 1.83
CA TRP A 129 22.26 10.36 0.71
C TRP A 129 23.52 11.22 0.94
N MET A 130 24.56 10.62 1.53
CA MET A 130 25.75 11.33 2.03
C MET A 130 26.42 12.21 0.97
N SER A 131 26.47 11.76 -0.29
CA SER A 131 27.06 12.54 -1.39
C SER A 131 26.32 13.86 -1.69
N ILE A 132 25.01 13.90 -1.45
CA ILE A 132 24.17 15.10 -1.65
C ILE A 132 24.23 15.96 -0.39
N LEU A 133 24.20 15.34 0.78
CA LEU A 133 24.32 16.04 2.07
C LEU A 133 25.64 16.81 2.16
N GLU A 134 26.77 16.18 1.80
CA GLU A 134 28.10 16.79 1.86
C GLU A 134 28.30 17.92 0.84
N SER A 135 27.64 17.86 -0.31
CA SER A 135 27.82 18.84 -1.40
C SER A 135 26.82 19.99 -1.37
N THR A 136 25.60 19.76 -0.88
CA THR A 136 24.49 20.72 -0.98
C THR A 136 23.82 21.04 0.35
N ASN A 137 24.17 20.34 1.43
CA ASN A 137 23.53 20.44 2.75
C ASN A 137 21.99 20.21 2.68
N ILE A 138 21.56 19.36 1.75
CA ILE A 138 20.18 18.93 1.54
C ILE A 138 20.04 17.51 2.06
N LEU A 139 19.05 17.28 2.91
CA LEU A 139 18.78 15.97 3.51
C LEU A 139 17.70 15.23 2.70
N ILE A 140 18.14 14.27 1.88
CA ILE A 140 17.25 13.36 1.13
C ILE A 140 17.53 11.94 1.59
N SER A 141 16.51 11.22 2.04
CA SER A 141 16.64 9.81 2.41
C SER A 141 16.78 8.93 1.16
N LEU A 142 17.72 7.98 1.22
CA LEU A 142 17.83 6.91 0.22
C LEU A 142 16.53 6.10 0.09
N PHE A 143 15.83 5.89 1.21
CA PHE A 143 14.58 5.16 1.26
C PHE A 143 13.48 5.84 0.43
N ASP A 144 13.33 7.15 0.58
CA ASP A 144 12.31 7.93 -0.15
C ASP A 144 12.58 7.92 -1.67
N VAL A 145 13.85 7.99 -2.06
CA VAL A 145 14.26 7.96 -3.47
C VAL A 145 13.94 6.60 -4.08
N TRP A 146 14.34 5.50 -3.44
CA TRP A 146 14.04 4.16 -3.95
C TRP A 146 12.53 3.89 -3.99
N THR A 147 11.80 4.31 -2.96
CA THR A 147 10.34 4.16 -2.91
C THR A 147 9.68 4.96 -4.04
N ALA A 148 10.08 6.21 -4.24
CA ALA A 148 9.55 7.04 -5.33
C ALA A 148 9.89 6.47 -6.71
N VAL A 149 11.09 5.92 -6.91
CA VAL A 149 11.46 5.25 -8.17
C VAL A 149 10.57 4.04 -8.43
N ILE A 150 10.38 3.16 -7.44
CA ILE A 150 9.52 1.97 -7.56
C ILE A 150 8.07 2.40 -7.83
N CYS A 151 7.53 3.34 -7.06
CA CYS A 151 6.19 3.88 -7.26
C CYS A 151 6.03 4.51 -8.64
N GLY A 152 7.00 5.31 -9.09
CA GLY A 152 6.99 5.95 -10.40
C GLY A 152 7.00 4.94 -11.55
N VAL A 153 7.82 3.89 -11.46
CA VAL A 153 7.83 2.79 -12.43
C VAL A 153 6.48 2.06 -12.47
N LEU A 154 5.90 1.76 -11.31
CA LEU A 154 4.58 1.11 -11.22
C LEU A 154 3.48 1.99 -11.80
N VAL A 155 3.47 3.29 -11.51
CA VAL A 155 2.51 4.24 -12.07
C VAL A 155 2.64 4.31 -13.58
N LEU A 156 3.86 4.45 -14.11
CA LEU A 156 4.09 4.46 -15.55
C LEU A 156 3.66 3.17 -16.22
N PHE A 157 3.85 2.02 -15.58
CA PHE A 157 3.42 0.74 -16.14
C PHE A 157 1.90 0.55 -16.10
N LEU A 158 1.23 1.00 -15.04
CA LEU A 158 -0.20 0.77 -14.82
C LEU A 158 -1.11 1.87 -15.40
N ALA A 159 -0.57 3.02 -15.77
CA ALA A 159 -1.33 4.14 -16.34
C ALA A 159 -1.74 3.95 -17.81
N PHE A 160 -1.08 3.02 -18.54
CA PHE A 160 -1.36 2.70 -19.94
C PHE A 160 -2.03 1.33 -20.07
#